data_AF-A0A6M0G5E4-F1
#
_entry.id   AF-A0A6M0G5E4-F1
#
_cell.length_a   1.000
_cell.length_b   1.000
_cell.length_c   1.000
_cell.angle_alpha   90.00
_cell.angle_beta   90.00
_cell.angle_gamma   90.00
#
_symmetry.space_group_name_H-M   'P 1'
#
loop_
_entity.id
_entity.type
_entity.pdbx_description
1 polymer ?
#
loop_
_entity_poly.entity_id
_entity_poly.type
_entity_poly.pdbx_seq_one_letter_code
_entity_poly.pdbx_strand_id
1 'polypeptide(L)' 'MIEEFLSFLVRDMSENPQRIQPISAGLVERIQSLVTNVEIDLDSRLSEEDE' A
#
# COMPACT_ATOMS: atom_id res chain seq x y z
N MET A 1 -5.37 -14.94 5.91
CA MET A 1 -5.98 -13.69 5.43
C MET A 1 -5.07 -12.94 4.44
N ILE A 2 -3.79 -12.70 4.74
CA ILE A 2 -2.92 -11.99 3.78
C ILE A 2 -2.56 -12.81 2.54
N GLU A 3 -2.35 -14.12 2.67
CA GLU A 3 -2.01 -15.01 1.54
C GLU A 3 -3.09 -15.07 0.46
N GLU A 4 -4.37 -15.03 0.89
CA GLU A 4 -5.52 -15.06 -0.02
C GLU A 4 -5.67 -13.72 -0.74
N PHE A 5 -5.43 -12.61 -0.04
CA PHE A 5 -5.36 -11.28 -0.66
C PHE A 5 -4.22 -11.18 -1.69
N LEU A 6 -3.02 -11.68 -1.37
CA LEU A 6 -1.89 -11.69 -2.30
C LEU A 6 -2.18 -12.58 -3.51
N SER A 7 -2.83 -13.73 -3.32
CA SER A 7 -3.23 -14.61 -4.41
C SER A 7 -4.27 -13.96 -5.33
N PHE A 8 -5.24 -13.24 -4.76
CA PHE A 8 -6.19 -12.42 -5.52
C PHE A 8 -5.47 -11.33 -6.32
N LEU A 9 -4.56 -10.59 -5.69
CA LEU A 9 -3.83 -9.49 -6.32
C LEU A 9 -2.97 -9.98 -7.50
N VAL A 10 -2.27 -11.11 -7.34
CA VAL A 10 -1.48 -11.73 -8.42
C VAL A 10 -2.37 -12.10 -9.60
N ARG A 11 -3.54 -12.68 -9.36
CA ARG A 11 -4.49 -13.03 -10.42
C ARG A 11 -5.01 -11.78 -11.12
N ASP A 12 -5.45 -10.76 -10.38
CA ASP A 12 -5.98 -9.52 -10.96
C ASP A 12 -4.92 -8.77 -11.81
N MET A 13 -3.67 -8.71 -11.32
CA MET A 13 -2.56 -8.11 -12.07
C MET A 13 -2.25 -8.86 -13.38
N SER A 14 -2.41 -10.18 -13.38
CA SER A 14 -2.19 -11.02 -14.56
C SER A 14 -3.32 -10.91 -15.59
N GLU A 15 -4.57 -10.84 -15.12
CA GLU A 15 -5.77 -10.73 -15.96
C GLU A 15 -6.00 -9.32 -16.48
N ASN A 16 -5.56 -8.28 -15.75
CA ASN A 16 -5.82 -6.88 -16.05
C ASN A 16 -4.53 -6.02 -16.08
N PRO A 17 -3.52 -6.35 -16.91
CA PRO A 17 -2.24 -5.61 -16.94
C PRO A 17 -2.42 -4.12 -17.29
N GLN A 18 -3.47 -3.76 -18.04
CA GLN A 18 -3.82 -2.38 -18.38
C GLN A 18 -4.16 -1.50 -17.16
N ARG A 19 -4.51 -2.11 -16.02
CA ARG A 19 -4.75 -1.39 -14.76
C ARG A 19 -3.46 -1.08 -14.00
N ILE A 20 -2.35 -1.70 -14.37
CA ILE A 20 -1.05 -1.45 -13.74
C ILE A 20 -0.46 -0.17 -14.35
N GLN A 21 -0.32 0.86 -13.52
CA GLN A 21 0.27 2.13 -13.90
C GLN A 21 1.70 2.22 -13.34
N PRO A 22 2.70 2.62 -14.14
CA PRO A 22 4.05 2.83 -13.64
C PRO A 22 4.07 4.00 -12.65
N ILE A 23 4.70 3.80 -11.51
CA ILE A 23 4.96 4.85 -10.54
C ILE A 23 6.26 5.55 -10.94
N SER A 24 6.24 6.88 -11.01
CA SER A 24 7.45 7.65 -11.31
C SER A 24 8.39 7.71 -10.11
N ALA A 25 9.71 7.71 -10.37
CA ALA A 25 10.70 7.87 -9.30
C ALA A 25 10.49 9.16 -8.49
N GLY A 26 10.08 10.26 -9.14
CA GLY A 26 9.78 11.51 -8.44
C GLY A 26 8.54 11.44 -7.53
N LEU A 27 7.54 10.61 -7.87
CA LEU A 27 6.41 10.36 -6.98
C LEU A 27 6.85 9.58 -5.75
N VAL A 28 7.71 8.57 -5.92
CA VAL A 28 8.28 7.81 -4.79
C VAL A 28 9.08 8.72 -3.86
N GLU A 29 9.96 9.55 -4.42
CA GLU A 29 10.78 10.50 -3.64
C GLU A 29 9.91 11.50 -2.86
N ARG A 30 8.87 12.04 -3.50
CA ARG A 30 7.91 12.94 -2.84
C ARG A 30 7.17 12.24 -1.71
N ILE A 31 6.68 11.01 -1.94
CA ILE A 31 5.96 10.25 -0.90
C ILE A 31 6.89 9.99 0.28
N GLN A 32 8.11 9.51 0.03
CA GLN A 32 9.11 9.27 1.07
C GLN A 32 9.36 10.53 1.88
N SER A 33 9.69 11.65 1.23
CA SER A 33 9.89 12.95 1.89
C SER A 33 8.72 13.36 2.81
N LEU A 34 7.48 13.07 2.40
CA LEU A 34 6.28 13.39 3.19
C LEU A 34 6.10 12.47 4.41
N VAL A 35 6.49 11.20 4.33
CA VAL A 35 6.20 10.20 5.38
C VAL A 35 7.41 9.79 6.22
N THR A 36 8.64 10.17 5.85
CA THR A 36 9.88 9.74 6.51
C THR A 36 9.91 10.00 8.02
N ASN A 37 9.21 11.01 8.51
CA ASN A 37 9.17 11.36 9.93
C ASN A 37 7.85 10.97 10.62
N VAL A 38 7.03 10.14 9.99
CA VAL A 38 5.78 9.62 10.55
C VAL A 38 6.05 8.22 11.09
N GLU A 39 6.04 8.09 12.41
CA GLU A 39 6.11 6.78 13.07
C GLU A 39 4.70 6.18 13.09
N ILE A 40 4.49 5.10 12.33
CA ILE A 40 3.22 4.38 12.25
C ILE A 40 3.41 3.02 12.92
N ASP A 41 2.74 2.82 14.05
CA ASP A 41 2.68 1.52 14.71
C ASP A 41 1.45 0.74 14.21
N LEU A 42 1.69 -0.15 13.24
CA LEU A 42 0.66 -1.04 12.67
C LEU A 42 0.32 -2.23 13.59
N ASP A 43 1.10 -2.46 14.64
CA ASP A 43 0.88 -3.52 15.63
C ASP A 43 0.03 -3.02 16.81
N SER A 44 -0.13 -1.70 16.93
CA SER A 44 -1.03 -1.08 17.89
C SER A 44 -2.49 -1.43 17.58
N ARG A 45 -3.31 -1.59 18.63
CA ARG A 45 -4.76 -1.66 18.46
C ARG A 45 -5.26 -0.29 17.98
N LEU A 46 -6.16 -0.31 16.99
CA LEU A 46 -6.91 0.88 16.59
C LEU A 46 -7.54 1.51 17.84
N SER A 47 -7.40 2.83 17.96
CA SER A 47 -8.01 3.57 19.06
C SER A 47 -9.53 3.55 18.88
N GLU A 48 -10.29 3.50 19.98
CA GLU A 48 -11.75 3.58 19.94
C GLU A 48 -12.26 4.95 19.43
N GLU A 49 -11.37 5.95 19.31
CA GLU A 49 -11.70 7.30 18.81
C GLU A 49 -11.61 7.44 17.28
N ASP A 50 -11.05 6.44 16.57
CA ASP A 50 -10.88 6.45 15.11
C ASP A 50 -11.95 5.62 14.35
N GLU A 51 -13.08 5.28 14.99
CA GLU A 51 -14.29 4.71 14.34
C GLU A 51 -15.28 5.77 13.81
#